data_AF-A0A845DAB4-F1
#
_entry.id   AF-A0A845DAB4-F1
#
_cell.length_a   1.000
_cell.length_b   1.000
_cell.length_c   1.000
_cell.angle_alpha   90.00
_cell.angle_beta   90.00
_cell.angle_gamma   90.00
#
_symmetry.space_group_name_H-M   'P 1'
#
loop_
_entity.id
_entity.type
_entity.pdbx_description
1 polymer ?
#
loop_
_entity_poly.entity_id
_entity_poly.type
_entity_poly.pdbx_seq_one_letter_code
_entity_poly.pdbx_strand_id
1 'polypeptide(L)'
;MTIELTQIAASGEAFGRDEDGRAVFVPDAVPGETVEVETAAEAKRWRRGVLRRVVTASPDRVEAPCPHFGPGHPVTSAEGEPLNPSWQRAGCGGCQWQHIDYERQLSLKRELVVNVLAREARPGNTRQKSRQIAEHLVADVIAIGTRAGNESVDAPPVLDFGFRTQMQFGWADSQHLTLAGRDQRPMAVDACLLHHSQLAELFAGFRSDRGGSERVHDEDLSPQPGTPAVNRVTLAVGGTADSLSDSAKGVLILHSDKDNPPNLELDLPVNVFFLHEADDPSLELLVGDWSYSLQVGEYQLISYPPISRSASDGHLMADEALAAVAAELLELKAYEHLLELWPGIGARAAVLSEQVATIVAVEEAELPAAALQANLEEFDNADAWHGEMLPTIRKLRRGRYHFDAALLAPPGGQIEPELFSLLTRMRIRRCALITDEPARLARALAALEEEGYHLAAVQPVDLQPHQPGSTLVARFDRK
;
A
#
# COMPACT_ATOMS: atom_id res chain seq x y z
N MET A 1 29.63 4.45 -17.31
CA MET A 1 30.58 4.38 -16.17
C MET A 1 30.39 3.07 -15.44
N THR A 2 31.43 2.50 -14.84
CA THR A 2 31.31 1.29 -14.01
C THR A 2 31.28 1.69 -12.54
N ILE A 3 30.34 1.15 -11.76
CA ILE A 3 30.15 1.51 -10.35
C ILE A 3 29.71 0.32 -9.51
N GLU A 4 30.22 0.25 -8.28
CA GLU A 4 29.74 -0.66 -7.24
C GLU A 4 28.58 -0.01 -6.47
N LEU A 5 27.46 -0.73 -6.38
CA LEU A 5 26.26 -0.31 -5.66
C LEU A 5 26.21 -1.02 -4.32
N THR A 6 26.05 -0.27 -3.25
CA THR A 6 26.20 -0.82 -1.88
C THR A 6 24.95 -0.63 -1.02
N GLN A 7 24.05 0.25 -1.43
CA GLN A 7 22.89 0.65 -0.63
C GLN A 7 21.65 0.81 -1.51
N ILE A 8 20.48 0.89 -0.88
CA ILE A 8 19.22 1.21 -1.55
C ILE A 8 18.62 2.50 -1.01
N ALA A 9 18.05 3.30 -1.92
CA ALA A 9 17.37 4.54 -1.58
C ALA A 9 15.89 4.28 -1.25
N ALA A 10 15.26 5.20 -0.53
CA ALA A 10 13.82 5.16 -0.28
C ALA A 10 12.98 5.23 -1.59
N SER A 11 13.57 5.73 -2.69
CA SER A 11 12.97 5.68 -4.03
C SER A 11 13.01 4.28 -4.68
N GLY A 12 13.58 3.28 -4.01
CA GLY A 12 13.75 1.92 -4.53
C GLY A 12 14.98 1.73 -5.41
N GLU A 13 15.75 2.79 -5.68
CA GLU A 13 16.94 2.75 -6.54
C GLU A 13 18.17 2.30 -5.74
N ALA A 14 18.93 1.33 -6.25
CA ALA A 14 20.24 1.00 -5.71
C ALA A 14 21.22 2.15 -5.98
N PHE A 15 22.17 2.41 -5.09
CA PHE A 15 23.14 3.47 -5.28
C PHE A 15 24.53 3.16 -4.74
N GLY A 16 25.50 3.84 -5.35
CA GLY A 16 26.91 3.83 -4.99
C GLY A 16 27.50 5.24 -5.04
N ARG A 17 28.82 5.36 -4.93
CA ARG A 17 29.54 6.62 -5.14
C ARG A 17 30.49 6.51 -6.32
N ASP A 18 30.50 7.54 -7.17
CA ASP A 18 31.51 7.66 -8.22
C ASP A 18 32.85 8.15 -7.65
N GLU A 19 33.87 8.23 -8.51
CA GLU A 19 35.23 8.67 -8.15
C GLU A 19 35.26 10.09 -7.55
N ASP A 20 34.31 10.94 -7.93
CA ASP A 20 34.14 12.30 -7.41
C ASP A 20 33.31 12.34 -6.11
N GLY A 21 32.90 11.18 -5.59
CA GLY A 21 32.12 11.03 -4.37
C GLY A 21 30.64 11.39 -4.50
N ARG A 22 30.12 11.61 -5.72
CA ARG A 22 28.68 11.87 -5.96
C ARG A 22 27.89 10.57 -5.83
N ALA A 23 26.68 10.67 -5.30
CA ALA A 23 25.78 9.51 -5.24
C ALA A 23 25.24 9.20 -6.64
N VAL A 24 25.35 7.95 -7.10
CA VAL A 24 24.80 7.52 -8.39
C VAL A 24 23.67 6.53 -8.14
N PHE A 25 22.45 6.93 -8.45
CA PHE A 25 21.23 6.13 -8.29
C PHE A 25 20.95 5.36 -9.59
N VAL A 26 20.69 4.07 -9.47
CA VAL A 26 20.51 3.15 -10.57
C VAL A 26 19.25 2.30 -10.31
N PRO A 27 18.12 2.61 -10.96
CA PRO A 27 16.94 1.73 -10.97
C PRO A 27 17.30 0.34 -11.52
N ASP A 28 16.54 -0.69 -11.14
CA ASP A 28 16.65 -2.07 -11.65
C ASP A 28 17.97 -2.82 -11.32
N ALA A 29 18.84 -2.18 -10.55
CA ALA A 29 20.00 -2.78 -9.93
C ALA A 29 19.73 -3.25 -8.49
N VAL A 30 20.63 -4.06 -7.95
CA VAL A 30 20.56 -4.62 -6.59
C VAL A 30 21.81 -4.19 -5.80
N PRO A 31 21.68 -3.81 -4.52
CA PRO A 31 22.86 -3.60 -3.67
C PRO A 31 23.74 -4.85 -3.63
N GLY A 32 25.05 -4.68 -3.78
CA GLY A 32 26.04 -5.75 -3.96
C GLY A 32 26.52 -5.91 -5.41
N GLU A 33 25.88 -5.23 -6.36
CA GLU A 33 26.26 -5.33 -7.77
C GLU A 33 27.36 -4.36 -8.19
N THR A 34 28.16 -4.80 -9.16
CA THR A 34 28.96 -3.90 -10.00
C THR A 34 28.31 -3.78 -11.37
N VAL A 35 28.03 -2.56 -11.81
CA VAL A 35 27.22 -2.30 -13.01
C VAL A 35 27.86 -1.26 -13.92
N GLU A 36 27.58 -1.37 -15.22
CA GLU A 36 27.81 -0.30 -16.19
C GLU A 36 26.53 0.52 -16.38
N VAL A 37 26.69 1.83 -16.25
CA VAL A 37 25.61 2.80 -16.15
C VAL A 37 25.80 3.90 -17.17
N GLU A 38 24.72 4.24 -17.87
CA GLU A 38 24.62 5.45 -18.69
C GLU A 38 23.99 6.57 -17.86
N THR A 39 24.59 7.77 -17.83
CA THR A 39 24.02 8.89 -17.09
C THR A 39 22.78 9.43 -17.80
N ALA A 40 21.63 9.42 -17.13
CA ALA A 40 20.40 10.02 -17.64
C ALA A 40 20.16 11.44 -17.10
N ALA A 41 20.55 11.72 -15.86
CA ALA A 41 20.48 13.05 -15.26
C ALA A 41 21.59 13.25 -14.23
N GLU A 42 22.04 14.49 -14.06
CA GLU A 42 23.06 14.81 -13.05
C GLU A 42 22.89 16.19 -12.41
N ALA A 43 23.40 16.30 -11.20
CA ALA A 43 23.51 17.54 -10.43
C ALA A 43 24.81 17.52 -9.61
N LYS A 44 25.11 18.63 -8.91
CA LYS A 44 26.38 18.82 -8.17
C LYS A 44 26.73 17.67 -7.20
N ARG A 45 25.74 17.01 -6.60
CA ARG A 45 25.94 15.98 -5.56
C ARG A 45 25.44 14.59 -5.94
N TRP A 46 24.77 14.45 -7.08
CA TRP A 46 24.13 13.21 -7.46
C TRP A 46 24.04 13.01 -8.97
N ARG A 47 23.91 11.76 -9.39
CA ARG A 47 23.59 11.32 -10.74
C ARG A 47 22.48 10.28 -10.68
N ARG A 48 21.62 10.28 -11.68
CA ARG A 48 20.69 9.19 -11.94
C ARG A 48 21.11 8.51 -13.23
N GLY A 49 21.26 7.21 -13.15
CA GLY A 49 21.78 6.37 -14.20
C GLY A 49 20.74 5.41 -14.74
N VAL A 50 20.97 4.96 -15.96
CA VAL A 50 20.25 3.88 -16.64
C VAL A 50 21.16 2.66 -16.63
N LEU A 51 20.66 1.55 -16.06
CA LEU A 51 21.40 0.30 -16.00
C LEU A 51 21.57 -0.28 -17.42
N ARG A 52 22.81 -0.45 -17.89
CA ARG A 52 23.07 -1.04 -19.22
C ARG A 52 23.57 -2.47 -19.14
N ARG A 53 24.41 -2.75 -18.15
CA ARG A 53 25.03 -4.06 -18.01
C ARG A 53 25.37 -4.36 -16.56
N VAL A 54 25.08 -5.57 -16.12
CA VAL A 54 25.47 -6.08 -14.80
C VAL A 54 26.79 -6.85 -14.96
N VAL A 55 27.87 -6.29 -14.42
CA VAL A 55 29.23 -6.87 -14.51
C VAL A 55 29.43 -7.93 -13.43
N THR A 56 28.90 -7.69 -12.25
CA THR A 56 28.86 -8.67 -11.15
C THR A 56 27.48 -8.60 -10.54
N ALA A 57 26.70 -9.67 -10.72
CA ALA A 57 25.35 -9.77 -10.20
C ALA A 57 25.36 -10.05 -8.68
N SER A 58 24.35 -9.51 -7.99
CA SER A 58 24.08 -9.89 -6.61
C SER A 58 23.56 -11.34 -6.59
N PRO A 59 23.91 -12.15 -5.58
CA PRO A 59 23.27 -13.46 -5.39
C PRO A 59 21.75 -13.36 -5.22
N ASP A 60 21.25 -12.18 -4.81
CA ASP A 60 19.82 -11.93 -4.60
C ASP A 60 19.09 -11.47 -5.87
N ARG A 61 19.75 -11.42 -7.04
CA ARG A 61 19.08 -11.09 -8.30
C ARG A 61 18.29 -12.29 -8.80
N VAL A 62 17.00 -12.08 -9.06
CA VAL A 62 16.11 -13.08 -9.65
C VAL A 62 15.55 -12.60 -10.99
N GLU A 63 15.08 -13.53 -11.81
CA GLU A 63 14.32 -13.20 -13.02
C GLU A 63 12.92 -12.71 -12.61
N ALA A 64 12.58 -11.47 -12.97
CA ALA A 64 11.27 -10.93 -12.69
C ALA A 64 10.17 -11.72 -13.44
N PRO A 65 9.14 -12.24 -12.75
CA PRO A 65 8.12 -13.10 -13.37
C PRO A 65 7.07 -12.32 -14.19
N CYS A 66 6.85 -11.04 -13.90
CA CYS A 66 5.87 -10.25 -14.64
C CYS A 66 6.41 -9.84 -16.01
N PRO A 67 5.69 -10.12 -17.12
CA PRO A 67 6.12 -9.73 -18.47
C PRO A 67 6.12 -8.22 -18.69
N HIS A 68 5.45 -7.47 -17.82
CA HIS A 68 5.41 -6.01 -17.84
C HIS A 68 6.45 -5.37 -16.93
N PHE A 69 7.28 -6.15 -16.21
CA PHE A 69 8.31 -5.58 -15.36
C PHE A 69 9.58 -5.29 -16.18
N GLY A 70 10.27 -4.19 -15.87
CA GLY A 70 11.61 -3.92 -16.40
C GLY A 70 11.87 -2.46 -16.75
N PRO A 71 13.09 -2.13 -17.19
CA PRO A 71 13.53 -0.75 -17.40
C PRO A 71 13.17 -0.17 -18.79
N GLY A 72 12.49 -0.91 -19.66
CA GLY A 72 12.12 -0.42 -20.99
C GLY A 72 13.22 -0.49 -22.05
N HIS A 73 14.30 -1.23 -21.78
CA HIS A 73 15.42 -1.39 -22.70
C HIS A 73 16.26 -2.63 -22.35
N PRO A 74 17.05 -3.16 -23.29
CA PRO A 74 17.91 -4.30 -23.03
C PRO A 74 18.97 -4.00 -21.95
N VAL A 75 19.08 -4.92 -20.99
CA VAL A 75 20.16 -4.98 -20.00
C VAL A 75 20.86 -6.32 -20.14
N THR A 76 22.20 -6.30 -20.19
CA THR A 76 22.99 -7.53 -20.40
C THR A 76 23.79 -7.95 -19.18
N SER A 77 24.13 -9.23 -19.11
CA SER A 77 25.11 -9.77 -18.16
C SER A 77 26.55 -9.45 -18.57
N ALA A 78 27.52 -9.89 -17.76
CA ALA A 78 28.94 -9.78 -18.07
C ALA A 78 29.34 -10.53 -19.37
N GLU A 79 28.59 -11.57 -19.73
CA GLU A 79 28.76 -12.39 -20.92
C GLU A 79 28.06 -11.80 -22.15
N GLY A 80 27.23 -10.77 -21.97
CA GLY A 80 26.48 -10.12 -23.05
C GLY A 80 25.08 -10.70 -23.28
N GLU A 81 24.65 -11.66 -22.46
CA GLU A 81 23.32 -12.25 -22.53
C GLU A 81 22.25 -11.32 -21.92
N PRO A 82 21.02 -11.22 -22.47
CA PRO A 82 19.95 -10.45 -21.86
C PRO A 82 19.59 -10.98 -20.46
N LEU A 83 19.51 -10.09 -19.46
CA LEU A 83 19.12 -10.49 -18.09
C LEU A 83 17.67 -10.94 -17.97
N ASN A 84 16.80 -10.39 -18.82
CA ASN A 84 15.42 -10.83 -18.93
C ASN A 84 14.94 -10.59 -20.36
N PRO A 85 14.49 -11.63 -21.08
CA PRO A 85 13.99 -11.49 -22.45
C PRO A 85 12.77 -10.56 -22.59
N SER A 86 11.99 -10.38 -21.52
CA SER A 86 10.77 -9.56 -21.52
C SER A 86 11.03 -8.05 -21.40
N TRP A 87 12.25 -7.62 -21.05
CA TRP A 87 12.62 -6.20 -20.82
C TRP A 87 12.83 -5.38 -22.10
N GLN A 88 12.18 -5.79 -23.19
CA GLN A 88 12.30 -5.12 -24.50
C GLN A 88 11.28 -4.00 -24.68
N ARG A 89 10.28 -3.88 -23.80
CA ARG A 89 9.22 -2.87 -23.82
C ARG A 89 9.20 -2.06 -22.53
N ALA A 90 8.62 -0.86 -22.57
CA ALA A 90 8.44 -0.01 -21.40
C ALA A 90 7.80 -0.81 -20.25
N GLY A 91 8.42 -0.77 -19.07
CA GLY A 91 7.89 -1.51 -17.92
C GLY A 91 6.79 -0.76 -17.18
N CYS A 92 5.88 -1.51 -16.58
CA CYS A 92 4.88 -1.07 -15.63
C CYS A 92 5.54 -0.36 -14.44
N GLY A 93 4.97 0.77 -14.03
CA GLY A 93 5.38 1.50 -12.82
C GLY A 93 4.87 0.88 -11.51
N GLY A 94 4.02 -0.15 -11.56
CA GLY A 94 3.37 -0.74 -10.39
C GLY A 94 4.27 -1.63 -9.52
N CYS A 95 5.41 -2.10 -10.04
CA CYS A 95 6.39 -2.91 -9.29
C CYS A 95 7.80 -2.39 -9.54
N GLN A 96 8.63 -2.36 -8.50
CA GLN A 96 9.99 -1.81 -8.56
C GLN A 96 11.08 -2.86 -8.29
N TRP A 97 10.76 -3.93 -7.55
CA TRP A 97 11.75 -4.88 -7.01
C TRP A 97 11.51 -6.34 -7.40
N GLN A 98 10.74 -6.64 -8.46
CA GLN A 98 10.56 -8.05 -8.88
C GLN A 98 11.86 -8.74 -9.32
N HIS A 99 12.93 -7.99 -9.59
CA HIS A 99 14.26 -8.51 -9.88
C HIS A 99 15.11 -8.80 -8.62
N ILE A 100 14.55 -8.63 -7.42
CA ILE A 100 15.20 -8.86 -6.13
C ILE A 100 14.48 -10.03 -5.44
N ASP A 101 15.23 -11.00 -4.95
CA ASP A 101 14.72 -12.10 -4.12
C ASP A 101 13.88 -11.57 -2.96
N TYR A 102 12.79 -12.26 -2.63
CA TYR A 102 11.81 -11.75 -1.68
C TYR A 102 12.39 -11.59 -0.26
N GLU A 103 13.19 -12.54 0.24
CA GLU A 103 13.83 -12.41 1.55
C GLU A 103 14.76 -11.20 1.59
N ARG A 104 15.45 -10.96 0.47
CA ARG A 104 16.27 -9.76 0.34
C ARG A 104 15.44 -8.49 0.38
N GLN A 105 14.26 -8.45 -0.23
CA GLN A 105 13.36 -7.29 -0.16
C GLN A 105 12.98 -6.95 1.29
N LEU A 106 12.66 -7.95 2.11
CA LEU A 106 12.33 -7.75 3.53
C LEU A 106 13.51 -7.12 4.29
N SER A 107 14.72 -7.63 4.08
CA SER A 107 15.92 -7.07 4.72
C SER A 107 16.19 -5.62 4.29
N LEU A 108 15.98 -5.29 3.01
CA LEU A 108 16.14 -3.94 2.46
C LEU A 108 15.08 -2.98 3.00
N LYS A 109 13.81 -3.42 3.11
CA LYS A 109 12.71 -2.67 3.74
C LYS A 109 13.05 -2.31 5.19
N ARG A 110 13.53 -3.28 5.97
CA ARG A 110 13.98 -3.02 7.34
C ARG A 110 15.08 -1.97 7.39
N GLU A 111 16.09 -2.09 6.51
CA GLU A 111 17.20 -1.14 6.46
C GLU A 111 16.72 0.28 6.13
N LEU A 112 15.75 0.43 5.22
CA LEU A 112 15.15 1.72 4.90
C LEU A 112 14.50 2.38 6.12
N VAL A 113 13.74 1.62 6.92
CA VAL A 113 13.10 2.13 8.15
C VAL A 113 14.14 2.52 9.20
N VAL A 114 15.13 1.66 9.45
CA VAL A 114 16.26 1.96 10.35
C VAL A 114 16.99 3.23 9.91
N ASN A 115 17.26 3.39 8.62
CA ASN A 115 17.94 4.56 8.07
C ASN A 115 17.14 5.85 8.25
N VAL A 116 15.80 5.79 8.14
CA VAL A 116 14.94 6.95 8.43
C VAL A 116 15.02 7.31 9.91
N LEU A 117 14.75 6.37 10.81
CA LEU A 117 14.74 6.65 12.25
C LEU A 117 16.11 7.10 12.79
N ALA A 118 17.20 6.54 12.26
CA ALA A 118 18.55 6.95 12.62
C ALA A 118 18.88 8.41 12.23
N ARG A 119 18.22 8.95 11.18
CA ARG A 119 18.37 10.36 10.76
C ARG A 119 17.55 11.30 11.64
N GLU A 120 16.38 10.87 12.08
CA GLU A 120 15.48 11.64 12.94
C GLU A 120 15.88 11.62 14.43
N ALA A 121 16.84 10.76 14.80
CA ALA A 121 17.32 10.63 16.17
C ALA A 121 17.93 11.94 16.73
N ARG A 122 17.76 12.11 18.05
CA ARG A 122 18.00 13.36 18.79
C ARG A 122 19.35 14.05 18.53
N PRO A 123 19.39 15.39 18.59
CA PRO A 123 20.63 16.17 18.61
C PRO A 123 21.58 15.71 19.72
N GLY A 124 22.86 15.51 19.39
CA GLY A 124 23.92 15.14 20.34
C GLY A 124 24.35 13.66 20.30
N ASN A 125 23.64 12.79 19.59
CA ASN A 125 24.11 11.42 19.32
C ASN A 125 25.07 11.38 18.10
N THR A 126 26.03 10.46 18.12
CA THR A 126 26.82 10.14 16.93
C THR A 126 25.95 9.36 15.93
N ARG A 127 26.28 9.42 14.63
CA ARG A 127 25.57 8.65 13.59
C ARG A 127 25.49 7.15 13.93
N GLN A 128 26.57 6.58 14.45
CA GLN A 128 26.64 5.18 14.86
C GLN A 128 25.67 4.87 16.01
N LYS A 129 25.63 5.73 17.04
CA LYS A 129 24.72 5.55 18.17
C LYS A 129 23.25 5.69 17.76
N SER A 130 22.93 6.68 16.92
CA SER A 130 21.58 6.84 16.38
C SER A 130 21.13 5.62 15.59
N ARG A 131 22.02 5.05 14.77
CA ARG A 131 21.73 3.81 14.04
C ARG A 131 21.51 2.63 14.97
N GLN A 132 22.36 2.42 15.97
CA GLN A 132 22.19 1.34 16.95
C GLN A 132 20.86 1.41 17.70
N ILE A 133 20.42 2.62 18.06
CA ILE A 133 19.10 2.83 18.70
C ILE A 133 17.98 2.44 17.72
N ALA A 134 18.04 2.92 16.48
CA ALA A 134 17.05 2.57 15.46
C ALA A 134 17.00 1.06 15.19
N GLU A 135 18.15 0.38 15.13
CA GLU A 135 18.23 -1.08 14.94
C GLU A 135 17.61 -1.87 16.10
N HIS A 136 17.60 -1.33 17.33
CA HIS A 136 16.93 -1.96 18.47
C HIS A 136 15.41 -1.69 18.49
N LEU A 137 14.97 -0.56 17.92
CA LEU A 137 13.56 -0.18 17.89
C LEU A 137 12.80 -0.87 16.75
N VAL A 138 13.47 -1.18 15.64
CA VAL A 138 12.85 -1.72 14.43
C VAL A 138 12.99 -3.24 14.39
N ALA A 139 11.87 -3.93 14.47
CA ALA A 139 11.80 -5.38 14.30
C ALA A 139 12.08 -5.80 12.84
N ASP A 140 12.21 -7.11 12.61
CA ASP A 140 12.24 -7.64 11.25
C ASP A 140 10.88 -7.48 10.56
N VAL A 141 10.88 -7.31 9.24
CA VAL A 141 9.64 -7.08 8.48
C VAL A 141 8.78 -8.34 8.51
N ILE A 142 7.52 -8.19 8.90
CA ILE A 142 6.53 -9.27 8.79
C ILE A 142 6.11 -9.39 7.33
N ALA A 143 6.43 -10.51 6.69
CA ALA A 143 5.80 -10.90 5.44
C ALA A 143 4.37 -11.39 5.71
N ILE A 144 3.44 -10.99 4.86
CA ILE A 144 2.06 -11.48 4.92
C ILE A 144 1.91 -12.67 3.98
N GLY A 145 1.21 -13.71 4.42
CA GLY A 145 0.70 -14.76 3.54
C GLY A 145 0.16 -15.96 4.29
N THR A 146 -0.15 -17.01 3.54
CA THR A 146 -0.40 -18.35 4.07
C THR A 146 0.81 -19.23 3.82
N ARG A 147 1.04 -20.25 4.65
CA ARG A 147 2.08 -21.25 4.34
C ARG A 147 1.62 -21.97 3.07
N ALA A 148 2.28 -21.72 1.94
CA ALA A 148 2.08 -22.53 0.75
C ALA A 148 2.33 -24.00 1.11
N GLY A 149 1.47 -24.90 0.64
CA GLY A 149 1.45 -26.30 1.07
C GLY A 149 2.82 -27.01 1.02
N ASN A 150 3.06 -27.91 1.98
CA ASN A 150 4.13 -28.91 2.07
C ASN A 150 5.60 -28.50 1.89
N GLU A 151 5.91 -27.25 1.60
CA GLU A 151 7.25 -26.71 1.80
C GLU A 151 7.47 -26.49 3.29
N SER A 152 8.72 -26.70 3.74
CA SER A 152 9.09 -26.90 5.15
C SER A 152 8.30 -26.04 6.14
N VAL A 153 7.89 -26.60 7.28
CA VAL A 153 7.21 -25.90 8.38
C VAL A 153 7.97 -24.62 8.83
N ASP A 154 9.26 -24.56 8.52
CA ASP A 154 10.20 -23.48 8.80
C ASP A 154 10.19 -22.33 7.76
N ALA A 155 9.56 -22.48 6.60
CA ALA A 155 9.46 -21.40 5.60
C ALA A 155 8.39 -20.38 6.03
N PRO A 156 8.69 -19.06 5.96
CA PRO A 156 7.73 -18.03 6.32
C PRO A 156 6.56 -18.03 5.32
N PRO A 157 5.33 -17.79 5.77
CA PRO A 157 4.20 -17.63 4.88
C PRO A 157 4.36 -16.33 4.07
N VAL A 158 4.34 -16.42 2.75
CA VAL A 158 4.54 -15.27 1.85
C VAL A 158 3.44 -15.28 0.78
N LEU A 159 2.74 -14.15 0.68
CA LEU A 159 1.81 -13.79 -0.38
C LEU A 159 2.42 -12.61 -1.13
N ASP A 160 3.41 -12.93 -1.96
CA ASP A 160 4.12 -11.96 -2.80
C ASP A 160 3.28 -11.53 -4.01
N PHE A 161 2.34 -12.38 -4.46
CA PHE A 161 1.41 -12.11 -5.55
C PHE A 161 -0.06 -12.33 -5.14
N GLY A 162 -1.01 -11.90 -5.97
CA GLY A 162 -2.43 -12.20 -5.76
C GLY A 162 -3.10 -11.47 -4.59
N PHE A 163 -2.45 -10.47 -3.99
CA PHE A 163 -2.96 -9.79 -2.80
C PHE A 163 -3.84 -8.57 -3.10
N ARG A 164 -3.77 -7.99 -4.31
CA ARG A 164 -4.46 -6.75 -4.64
C ARG A 164 -5.96 -6.96 -4.86
N THR A 165 -6.77 -6.34 -4.02
CA THR A 165 -8.24 -6.36 -4.12
C THR A 165 -8.82 -5.09 -4.74
N GLN A 166 -8.00 -4.07 -4.96
CA GLN A 166 -8.42 -2.82 -5.60
C GLN A 166 -7.30 -2.28 -6.48
N MET A 167 -7.66 -1.78 -7.67
CA MET A 167 -6.73 -1.12 -8.58
C MET A 167 -7.44 -0.12 -9.50
N GLN A 168 -6.72 0.90 -9.92
CA GLN A 168 -7.22 1.96 -10.78
C GLN A 168 -6.47 1.97 -12.12
N PHE A 169 -7.20 2.16 -13.22
CA PHE A 169 -6.70 2.03 -14.58
C PHE A 169 -7.16 3.18 -15.47
N GLY A 170 -6.28 3.64 -16.35
CA GLY A 170 -6.69 4.44 -17.51
C GLY A 170 -7.21 3.56 -18.65
N TRP A 171 -7.55 4.20 -19.76
CA TRP A 171 -7.95 3.52 -21.00
C TRP A 171 -6.84 3.65 -22.05
N ALA A 172 -6.50 2.57 -22.74
CA ALA A 172 -5.75 2.63 -24.00
C ALA A 172 -6.73 2.81 -25.16
N ASP A 173 -7.77 1.99 -25.16
CA ASP A 173 -8.91 2.02 -26.08
C ASP A 173 -10.15 1.47 -25.34
N SER A 174 -11.21 1.10 -26.07
CA SER A 174 -12.45 0.60 -25.46
C SER A 174 -12.34 -0.81 -24.85
N GLN A 175 -11.24 -1.53 -25.05
CA GLN A 175 -11.05 -2.94 -24.66
C GLN A 175 -9.78 -3.18 -23.84
N HIS A 176 -8.90 -2.18 -23.77
CA HIS A 176 -7.62 -2.28 -23.08
C HIS A 176 -7.47 -1.21 -22.01
N LEU A 177 -7.09 -1.67 -20.82
CA LEU A 177 -6.79 -0.84 -19.67
C LEU A 177 -5.30 -0.51 -19.60
N THR A 178 -4.98 0.67 -19.08
CA THR A 178 -3.60 1.14 -18.92
C THR A 178 -3.24 1.35 -17.46
N LEU A 179 -1.97 1.10 -17.16
CA LEU A 179 -1.32 1.58 -15.95
C LEU A 179 -0.27 2.63 -16.32
N ALA A 180 0.21 3.37 -15.32
CA ALA A 180 1.36 4.24 -15.50
C ALA A 180 2.61 3.38 -15.76
N GLY A 181 3.26 3.60 -16.90
CA GLY A 181 4.61 3.10 -17.17
C GLY A 181 5.64 3.79 -16.28
N ARG A 182 6.83 3.21 -16.21
CA ARG A 182 7.96 3.79 -15.45
C ARG A 182 8.41 5.15 -15.95
N ASP A 183 8.15 5.45 -17.22
CA ASP A 183 8.36 6.75 -17.86
C ASP A 183 7.18 7.73 -17.66
N GLN A 184 6.21 7.36 -16.81
CA GLN A 184 4.96 8.08 -16.54
C GLN A 184 3.99 8.16 -17.72
N ARG A 185 4.22 7.39 -18.80
CA ARG A 185 3.27 7.31 -19.92
C ARG A 185 2.28 6.16 -19.69
N PRO A 186 1.04 6.27 -20.19
CA PRO A 186 0.11 5.14 -20.16
C PRO A 186 0.69 3.93 -20.88
N MET A 187 0.60 2.76 -20.26
CA MET A 187 1.07 1.49 -20.80
C MET A 187 -0.07 0.48 -20.72
N ALA A 188 -0.42 -0.12 -21.86
CA ALA A 188 -1.42 -1.17 -21.91
C ALA A 188 -0.93 -2.37 -21.10
N VAL A 189 -1.81 -2.91 -20.26
CA VAL A 189 -1.54 -4.11 -19.45
C VAL A 189 -2.49 -5.21 -19.84
N ASP A 190 -1.96 -6.43 -19.97
CA ASP A 190 -2.76 -7.62 -20.27
C ASP A 190 -2.95 -8.56 -19.09
N ALA A 191 -2.16 -8.37 -18.04
CA ALA A 191 -2.22 -9.14 -16.81
C ALA A 191 -1.51 -8.35 -15.70
N CYS A 192 -1.86 -8.63 -14.46
CA CYS A 192 -1.15 -8.15 -13.29
C CYS A 192 -1.09 -9.27 -12.27
N LEU A 193 0.13 -9.75 -11.97
CA LEU A 193 0.33 -10.84 -11.00
C LEU A 193 -0.09 -10.43 -9.59
N LEU A 194 -0.22 -9.13 -9.31
CA LEU A 194 -0.68 -8.68 -8.00
C LEU A 194 -2.19 -8.88 -7.80
N HIS A 195 -2.99 -9.03 -8.86
CA HIS A 195 -4.44 -9.12 -8.72
C HIS A 195 -4.87 -10.37 -7.94
N HIS A 196 -5.69 -10.15 -6.91
CA HIS A 196 -6.54 -11.20 -6.37
C HIS A 196 -7.39 -11.82 -7.48
N SER A 197 -7.74 -13.10 -7.37
CA SER A 197 -8.45 -13.85 -8.42
C SER A 197 -9.73 -13.15 -8.88
N GLN A 198 -10.56 -12.68 -7.95
CA GLN A 198 -11.77 -11.90 -8.25
C GLN A 198 -11.46 -10.59 -9.01
N LEU A 199 -10.37 -9.90 -8.66
CA LEU A 199 -9.96 -8.68 -9.35
C LEU A 199 -9.45 -9.00 -10.76
N ALA A 200 -8.76 -10.13 -10.93
CA ALA A 200 -8.31 -10.63 -12.22
C ALA A 200 -9.50 -10.99 -13.13
N GLU A 201 -10.55 -11.61 -12.60
CA GLU A 201 -11.80 -11.89 -13.31
C GLU A 201 -12.50 -10.59 -13.75
N LEU A 202 -12.62 -9.62 -12.84
CA LEU A 202 -13.20 -8.31 -13.16
C LEU A 202 -12.39 -7.58 -14.25
N PHE A 203 -11.07 -7.59 -14.12
CA PHE A 203 -10.15 -7.01 -15.10
C PHE A 203 -10.26 -7.69 -16.48
N ALA A 204 -10.39 -9.02 -16.51
CA ALA A 204 -10.55 -9.76 -17.75
C ALA A 204 -11.85 -9.42 -18.49
N GLY A 205 -12.90 -9.01 -17.78
CA GLY A 205 -14.19 -8.60 -18.36
C GLY A 205 -14.12 -7.44 -19.35
N PHE A 206 -13.08 -6.60 -19.30
CA PHE A 206 -12.86 -5.52 -20.26
C PHE A 206 -12.39 -6.02 -21.63
N ARG A 207 -11.94 -7.27 -21.70
CA ARG A 207 -11.43 -7.89 -22.93
C ARG A 207 -12.58 -8.54 -23.66
N SER A 208 -12.99 -7.98 -24.79
CA SER A 208 -13.95 -8.68 -25.64
C SER A 208 -13.23 -9.84 -26.34
N ASP A 209 -13.72 -11.06 -26.17
CA ASP A 209 -13.28 -12.24 -26.91
C ASP A 209 -13.89 -12.24 -28.34
N ARG A 210 -13.82 -11.10 -29.05
CA ARG A 210 -14.20 -11.00 -30.46
C ARG A 210 -13.00 -11.37 -31.34
N GLY A 211 -12.63 -12.64 -31.29
CA GLY A 211 -11.95 -13.40 -32.34
C GLY A 211 -10.71 -12.79 -32.99
N GLY A 212 -9.53 -13.19 -32.52
CA GLY A 212 -8.27 -13.06 -33.26
C GLY A 212 -7.06 -12.94 -32.35
N SER A 213 -6.19 -13.93 -32.37
CA SER A 213 -4.91 -13.94 -31.65
C SER A 213 -3.87 -12.99 -32.28
N GLU A 214 -4.22 -11.72 -32.46
CA GLU A 214 -3.25 -10.69 -32.87
C GLU A 214 -2.96 -9.77 -31.69
N ARG A 215 -1.70 -9.84 -31.24
CA ARG A 215 -1.16 -8.94 -30.20
C ARG A 215 -1.13 -7.52 -30.78
N VAL A 216 -1.80 -6.58 -30.13
CA VAL A 216 -1.76 -5.16 -30.49
C VAL A 216 -0.32 -4.63 -30.35
N HIS A 217 0.18 -3.97 -31.39
CA HIS A 217 1.50 -3.32 -31.39
C HIS A 217 1.38 -1.88 -30.85
N ASP A 218 2.39 -1.39 -30.12
CA ASP A 218 2.41 -0.04 -29.52
C ASP A 218 2.18 1.11 -30.54
N GLU A 219 2.42 0.86 -31.84
CA GLU A 219 2.25 1.84 -32.92
C GLU A 219 0.79 1.99 -33.41
N ASP A 220 -0.12 1.08 -33.04
CA ASP A 220 -1.55 1.14 -33.40
C ASP A 220 -2.42 1.90 -32.36
N LEU A 221 -1.81 2.44 -31.30
CA LEU A 221 -2.45 3.23 -30.24
C LEU A 221 -2.75 4.67 -30.66
N SER A 222 -3.24 4.87 -31.89
CA SER A 222 -3.79 6.16 -32.29
C SER A 222 -5.15 6.37 -31.62
N PRO A 223 -5.39 7.47 -30.90
CA PRO A 223 -6.70 7.74 -30.31
C PRO A 223 -7.76 7.78 -31.42
N GLN A 224 -8.63 6.78 -31.44
CA GLN A 224 -9.78 6.77 -32.34
C GLN A 224 -10.72 7.94 -31.96
N PRO A 225 -11.26 8.70 -32.93
CA PRO A 225 -12.08 9.86 -32.63
C PRO A 225 -13.40 9.43 -32.00
N GLY A 226 -13.55 9.75 -30.72
CA GLY A 226 -14.70 9.44 -29.88
C GLY A 226 -14.24 9.21 -28.45
N THR A 227 -13.75 10.25 -27.77
CA THR A 227 -13.29 10.13 -26.39
C THR A 227 -14.43 9.56 -25.54
N PRO A 228 -14.26 8.39 -24.90
CA PRO A 228 -15.25 7.95 -23.92
C PRO A 228 -15.46 9.07 -22.90
N ALA A 229 -16.68 9.21 -22.39
CA ALA A 229 -16.94 10.16 -21.30
C ALA A 229 -16.12 9.81 -20.04
N VAL A 230 -15.67 8.56 -19.94
CA VAL A 230 -14.90 8.02 -18.83
C VAL A 230 -13.41 8.20 -19.07
N ASN A 231 -12.74 8.85 -18.12
CA ASN A 231 -11.30 9.10 -18.12
C ASN A 231 -10.51 7.93 -17.50
N ARG A 232 -11.11 7.24 -16.52
CA ARG A 232 -10.45 6.21 -15.70
C ARG A 232 -11.47 5.27 -15.09
N VAL A 233 -11.04 4.07 -14.70
CA VAL A 233 -11.86 3.12 -13.95
C VAL A 233 -11.17 2.69 -12.66
N THR A 234 -11.94 2.51 -11.59
CA THR A 234 -11.49 1.81 -10.38
C THR A 234 -12.22 0.47 -10.30
N LEU A 235 -11.45 -0.60 -10.13
CA LEU A 235 -11.93 -1.95 -9.91
C LEU A 235 -11.65 -2.32 -8.45
N ALA A 236 -12.65 -2.84 -7.73
CA ALA A 236 -12.47 -3.35 -6.37
C ALA A 236 -13.28 -4.63 -6.13
N VAL A 237 -12.82 -5.48 -5.23
CA VAL A 237 -13.43 -6.78 -4.91
C VAL A 237 -13.32 -7.12 -3.43
N GLY A 238 -14.19 -8.05 -3.01
CA GLY A 238 -14.37 -8.50 -1.63
C GLY A 238 -13.32 -9.41 -1.03
N GLY A 239 -12.68 -10.25 -1.86
CA GLY A 239 -11.89 -11.37 -1.34
C GLY A 239 -12.72 -12.47 -0.66
N THR A 240 -14.04 -12.47 -0.86
CA THR A 240 -15.00 -13.37 -0.17
C THR A 240 -15.09 -14.77 -0.77
N ALA A 241 -14.50 -14.99 -1.94
CA ALA A 241 -14.46 -16.27 -2.63
C ALA A 241 -13.34 -16.29 -3.68
N ASP A 242 -13.08 -17.47 -4.26
CA ASP A 242 -12.10 -17.63 -5.33
C ASP A 242 -12.54 -16.96 -6.65
N SER A 243 -13.84 -16.71 -6.86
CA SER A 243 -14.40 -16.09 -8.07
C SER A 243 -15.48 -15.07 -7.73
N LEU A 244 -15.85 -14.23 -8.71
CA LEU A 244 -16.97 -13.31 -8.61
C LEU A 244 -18.30 -14.08 -8.63
N SER A 245 -19.26 -13.61 -7.86
CA SER A 245 -20.61 -14.17 -7.77
C SER A 245 -21.59 -13.08 -7.32
N ASP A 246 -22.89 -13.35 -7.44
CA ASP A 246 -23.94 -12.44 -6.97
C ASP A 246 -23.87 -12.13 -5.47
N SER A 247 -23.25 -12.99 -4.65
CA SER A 247 -23.06 -12.76 -3.21
C SER A 247 -21.78 -12.00 -2.87
N ALA A 248 -20.78 -12.06 -3.75
CA ALA A 248 -19.50 -11.39 -3.57
C ALA A 248 -19.48 -9.96 -4.13
N LYS A 249 -20.24 -9.70 -5.21
CA LYS A 249 -20.32 -8.48 -6.05
C LYS A 249 -19.05 -7.61 -6.10
N GLY A 250 -18.41 -7.52 -7.26
CA GLY A 250 -17.32 -6.57 -7.47
C GLY A 250 -17.81 -5.11 -7.53
N VAL A 251 -16.89 -4.17 -7.56
CA VAL A 251 -17.18 -2.73 -7.74
C VAL A 251 -16.44 -2.23 -8.98
N LEU A 252 -17.18 -1.53 -9.84
CA LEU A 252 -16.67 -0.76 -10.97
C LEU A 252 -17.04 0.71 -10.79
N ILE A 253 -16.04 1.58 -10.65
CA ILE A 253 -16.25 3.04 -10.63
C ILE A 253 -15.75 3.61 -11.95
N LEU A 254 -16.64 4.29 -12.67
CA LEU A 254 -16.33 5.04 -13.89
C LEU A 254 -16.07 6.50 -13.52
N HIS A 255 -14.84 6.96 -13.71
CA HIS A 255 -14.45 8.35 -13.42
C HIS A 255 -14.60 9.22 -14.66
N SER A 256 -15.28 10.35 -14.54
CA SER A 256 -15.59 11.25 -15.67
C SER A 256 -15.62 12.71 -15.23
N ASP A 257 -15.14 13.62 -16.07
CA ASP A 257 -15.34 15.06 -15.94
C ASP A 257 -16.58 15.57 -16.71
N LYS A 258 -17.30 14.67 -17.38
CA LYS A 258 -18.54 14.94 -18.11
C LYS A 258 -19.76 14.51 -17.32
N ASP A 259 -20.87 15.22 -17.51
CA ASP A 259 -22.12 15.02 -16.76
C ASP A 259 -22.88 13.72 -17.09
N ASN A 260 -22.67 13.13 -18.27
CA ASN A 260 -23.53 12.03 -18.74
C ASN A 260 -22.86 10.65 -18.56
N PRO A 261 -23.47 9.74 -17.77
CA PRO A 261 -22.98 8.37 -17.67
C PRO A 261 -23.14 7.63 -19.02
N PRO A 262 -22.23 6.69 -19.34
CA PRO A 262 -22.37 5.86 -20.53
C PRO A 262 -23.52 4.86 -20.37
N ASN A 263 -24.13 4.45 -21.49
CA ASN A 263 -24.95 3.24 -21.49
C ASN A 263 -24.05 2.02 -21.36
N LEU A 264 -24.39 1.11 -20.44
CA LEU A 264 -23.58 -0.06 -20.12
C LEU A 264 -24.42 -1.33 -20.27
N GLU A 265 -23.83 -2.32 -20.93
CA GLU A 265 -24.27 -3.72 -20.89
C GLU A 265 -23.12 -4.51 -20.27
N LEU A 266 -23.34 -5.11 -19.09
CA LEU A 266 -22.33 -5.84 -18.34
C LEU A 266 -22.89 -7.20 -17.93
N ASP A 267 -22.17 -8.26 -18.31
CA ASP A 267 -22.49 -9.66 -17.95
C ASP A 267 -21.67 -10.12 -16.72
N LEU A 268 -21.37 -9.21 -15.79
CA LEU A 268 -20.61 -9.50 -14.57
C LEU A 268 -21.40 -9.08 -13.32
N PRO A 269 -21.30 -9.83 -12.21
CA PRO A 269 -21.96 -9.49 -10.96
C PRO A 269 -21.19 -8.35 -10.26
N VAL A 270 -21.39 -7.13 -10.73
CA VAL A 270 -20.71 -5.92 -10.22
C VAL A 270 -21.69 -4.79 -9.92
N ASN A 271 -21.38 -4.05 -8.86
CA ASN A 271 -21.98 -2.76 -8.60
C ASN A 271 -21.25 -1.70 -9.42
N VAL A 272 -21.99 -0.89 -10.17
CA VAL A 272 -21.42 0.08 -11.09
C VAL A 272 -21.75 1.49 -10.62
N PHE A 273 -20.71 2.29 -10.47
CA PHE A 273 -20.81 3.67 -10.05
C PHE A 273 -20.24 4.61 -11.09
N PHE A 274 -20.80 5.80 -11.17
CA PHE A 274 -20.28 6.91 -11.95
C PHE A 274 -19.84 8.01 -11.01
N LEU A 275 -18.54 8.29 -10.98
CA LEU A 275 -17.96 9.38 -10.20
C LEU A 275 -17.69 10.56 -11.14
N HIS A 276 -18.46 11.62 -10.97
CA HIS A 276 -18.24 12.89 -11.62
C HIS A 276 -17.13 13.66 -10.87
N GLU A 277 -16.02 13.95 -11.53
CA GLU A 277 -14.80 14.56 -10.96
C GLU A 277 -14.70 16.07 -11.26
N ALA A 278 -15.83 16.79 -11.26
CA ALA A 278 -15.84 18.26 -11.36
C ALA A 278 -15.55 18.95 -10.02
N ASP A 279 -15.64 20.29 -9.98
CA ASP A 279 -15.41 21.10 -8.77
C ASP A 279 -16.31 20.66 -7.58
N ASP A 280 -17.50 20.13 -7.86
CA ASP A 280 -18.39 19.48 -6.89
C ASP A 280 -18.57 18.00 -7.28
N PRO A 281 -17.77 17.08 -6.71
CA PRO A 281 -17.79 15.70 -7.12
C PRO A 281 -19.07 15.00 -6.64
N SER A 282 -19.67 14.20 -7.51
CA SER A 282 -20.87 13.42 -7.19
C SER A 282 -20.70 11.96 -7.59
N LEU A 283 -21.30 11.05 -6.81
CA LEU A 283 -21.27 9.62 -7.05
C LEU A 283 -22.70 9.12 -7.31
N GLU A 284 -22.92 8.50 -8.47
CA GLU A 284 -24.19 7.91 -8.86
C GLU A 284 -24.06 6.38 -8.95
N LEU A 285 -25.02 5.64 -8.40
CA LEU A 285 -25.15 4.20 -8.61
C LEU A 285 -25.92 3.94 -9.91
N LEU A 286 -25.29 3.30 -10.88
CA LEU A 286 -25.90 2.96 -12.17
C LEU A 286 -26.53 1.56 -12.15
N VAL A 287 -25.84 0.59 -11.55
CA VAL A 287 -26.24 -0.83 -11.54
C VAL A 287 -25.90 -1.47 -10.21
N GLY A 288 -26.82 -2.28 -9.68
CA GLY A 288 -26.59 -3.09 -8.47
C GLY A 288 -26.98 -2.38 -7.19
N ASP A 289 -26.15 -2.53 -6.16
CA ASP A 289 -26.36 -2.01 -4.80
C ASP A 289 -25.22 -1.06 -4.42
N TRP A 290 -25.47 -0.19 -3.43
CA TRP A 290 -24.44 0.70 -2.89
C TRP A 290 -23.30 -0.03 -2.20
N SER A 291 -23.55 -1.23 -1.69
CA SER A 291 -22.60 -1.98 -0.88
C SER A 291 -22.13 -3.26 -1.53
N TYR A 292 -20.94 -3.70 -1.13
CA TYR A 292 -20.37 -5.00 -1.46
C TYR A 292 -19.74 -5.62 -0.21
N SER A 293 -19.50 -6.93 -0.26
CA SER A 293 -19.02 -7.70 0.89
C SER A 293 -17.50 -7.85 0.84
N LEU A 294 -16.81 -7.59 1.94
CA LEU A 294 -15.38 -7.83 2.15
C LEU A 294 -15.18 -8.99 3.12
N GLN A 295 -14.17 -9.82 2.86
CA GLN A 295 -13.73 -10.85 3.82
C GLN A 295 -12.55 -10.31 4.63
N VAL A 296 -12.66 -10.37 5.96
CA VAL A 296 -11.58 -10.00 6.88
C VAL A 296 -11.50 -11.06 7.99
N GLY A 297 -10.49 -11.93 7.93
CA GLY A 297 -10.43 -13.10 8.81
C GLY A 297 -11.70 -13.95 8.70
N GLU A 298 -12.37 -14.18 9.82
CA GLU A 298 -13.65 -14.91 9.86
C GLU A 298 -14.89 -14.02 9.61
N TYR A 299 -14.71 -12.70 9.53
CA TYR A 299 -15.81 -11.74 9.37
C TYR A 299 -16.11 -11.45 7.91
N GLN A 300 -17.40 -11.34 7.61
CA GLN A 300 -17.90 -10.85 6.34
C GLN A 300 -18.49 -9.46 6.57
N LEU A 301 -17.79 -8.44 6.10
CA LEU A 301 -18.10 -7.04 6.39
C LEU A 301 -18.69 -6.35 5.17
N ILE A 302 -19.50 -5.32 5.41
CA ILE A 302 -20.06 -4.47 4.37
C ILE A 302 -19.09 -3.32 4.09
N SER A 303 -18.92 -2.98 2.82
CA SER A 303 -18.16 -1.82 2.37
C SER A 303 -18.91 -1.05 1.30
N TYR A 304 -18.54 0.22 1.14
CA TYR A 304 -19.03 1.14 0.13
C TYR A 304 -17.95 1.42 -0.92
N PRO A 305 -18.29 2.02 -2.07
CA PRO A 305 -17.34 2.19 -3.17
C PRO A 305 -16.12 2.96 -2.70
N PRO A 306 -14.90 2.47 -2.99
CA PRO A 306 -13.68 3.06 -2.48
C PRO A 306 -13.31 4.31 -3.29
N ILE A 307 -14.01 5.41 -3.02
CA ILE A 307 -13.76 6.74 -3.61
C ILE A 307 -12.72 7.54 -2.81
N SER A 308 -12.46 7.16 -1.56
CA SER A 308 -11.43 7.75 -0.71
C SER A 308 -10.10 7.01 -0.89
N ARG A 309 -8.98 7.72 -0.68
CA ARG A 309 -7.67 7.09 -0.54
C ARG A 309 -7.47 6.72 0.92
N SER A 310 -7.96 5.57 1.38
CA SER A 310 -7.60 5.06 2.70
C SER A 310 -6.20 4.43 2.67
N ALA A 311 -5.53 4.35 3.83
CA ALA A 311 -4.16 3.84 3.98
C ALA A 311 -4.01 2.33 3.73
N SER A 312 -5.10 1.58 3.59
CA SER A 312 -5.10 0.11 3.47
C SER A 312 -5.83 -0.44 2.25
N ASP A 313 -6.33 0.41 1.36
CA ASP A 313 -7.29 -0.05 0.35
C ASP A 313 -6.61 -0.77 -0.81
N GLY A 314 -6.75 -2.09 -0.77
CA GLY A 314 -6.39 -2.98 -1.86
C GLY A 314 -5.42 -4.07 -1.48
N HIS A 315 -5.30 -4.50 -0.22
CA HIS A 315 -4.56 -5.72 0.13
C HIS A 315 -5.45 -6.65 0.96
N LEU A 316 -5.70 -7.86 0.46
CA LEU A 316 -6.67 -8.83 1.01
C LEU A 316 -6.56 -9.04 2.52
N MET A 317 -5.33 -9.19 3.02
CA MET A 317 -5.06 -9.54 4.42
C MET A 317 -4.62 -8.35 5.29
N ALA A 318 -4.67 -7.11 4.78
CA ALA A 318 -4.05 -5.98 5.46
C ALA A 318 -4.69 -5.69 6.82
N ASP A 319 -6.01 -5.59 6.89
CA ASP A 319 -6.69 -5.21 8.13
C ASP A 319 -6.54 -6.28 9.22
N GLU A 320 -6.70 -7.55 8.88
CA GLU A 320 -6.48 -8.65 9.83
C GLU A 320 -5.05 -8.66 10.38
N ALA A 321 -4.05 -8.57 9.50
CA ALA A 321 -2.66 -8.58 9.91
C ALA A 321 -2.27 -7.34 10.72
N LEU A 322 -2.72 -6.15 10.31
CA LEU A 322 -2.45 -4.90 11.04
C LEU A 322 -3.14 -4.89 12.40
N ALA A 323 -4.36 -5.45 12.52
CA ALA A 323 -5.03 -5.63 13.80
C ALA A 323 -4.23 -6.55 14.73
N ALA A 324 -3.82 -7.72 14.24
CA ALA A 324 -3.03 -8.67 15.02
C ALA A 324 -1.69 -8.05 15.49
N VAL A 325 -0.96 -7.41 14.57
CA VAL A 325 0.30 -6.72 14.88
C VAL A 325 0.07 -5.57 15.87
N ALA A 326 -0.98 -4.76 15.68
CA ALA A 326 -1.28 -3.67 16.59
C ALA A 326 -1.62 -4.18 18.00
N ALA A 327 -2.38 -5.26 18.11
CA ALA A 327 -2.75 -5.85 19.40
C ALA A 327 -1.53 -6.39 20.15
N GLU A 328 -0.65 -7.11 19.45
CA GLU A 328 0.60 -7.63 20.02
C GLU A 328 1.52 -6.47 20.44
N LEU A 329 1.75 -5.51 19.53
CA LEU A 329 2.66 -4.40 19.78
C LEU A 329 2.18 -3.52 20.93
N LEU A 330 0.86 -3.23 21.00
CA LEU A 330 0.24 -2.51 22.11
C LEU A 330 0.17 -3.32 23.40
N GLU A 331 0.42 -4.64 23.35
CA GLU A 331 0.22 -5.58 24.45
C GLU A 331 -1.20 -5.49 25.03
N LEU A 332 -2.22 -5.48 24.15
CA LEU A 332 -3.61 -5.36 24.55
C LEU A 332 -4.04 -6.51 25.47
N LYS A 333 -4.93 -6.20 26.41
CA LYS A 333 -5.53 -7.16 27.33
C LYS A 333 -7.05 -7.13 27.21
N ALA A 334 -7.68 -8.28 27.43
CA ALA A 334 -9.14 -8.44 27.36
C ALA A 334 -9.96 -7.56 28.32
N TYR A 335 -9.32 -6.92 29.30
CA TYR A 335 -9.98 -5.98 30.22
C TYR A 335 -9.78 -4.50 29.85
N GLU A 336 -9.08 -4.20 28.76
CA GLU A 336 -8.70 -2.84 28.39
C GLU A 336 -9.70 -2.20 27.43
N HIS A 337 -9.77 -0.87 27.49
CA HIS A 337 -10.62 -0.07 26.62
C HIS A 337 -9.77 0.56 25.50
N LEU A 338 -10.09 0.27 24.25
CA LEU A 338 -9.36 0.73 23.07
C LEU A 338 -10.09 1.87 22.37
N LEU A 339 -9.33 2.89 21.96
CA LEU A 339 -9.79 3.95 21.05
C LEU A 339 -9.14 3.73 19.67
N GLU A 340 -9.92 3.48 18.63
CA GLU A 340 -9.42 3.45 17.25
C GLU A 340 -9.84 4.69 16.47
N LEU A 341 -8.88 5.37 15.86
CA LEU A 341 -9.08 6.58 15.06
C LEU A 341 -8.82 6.29 13.59
N TRP A 342 -9.75 6.70 12.73
CA TRP A 342 -9.80 6.36 11.30
C TRP A 342 -9.84 4.84 11.07
N PRO A 343 -10.84 4.13 11.64
CA PRO A 343 -11.02 2.70 11.45
C PRO A 343 -11.44 2.34 10.01
N GLY A 344 -11.75 3.33 9.16
CA GLY A 344 -12.38 3.11 7.87
C GLY A 344 -13.74 2.44 8.08
N ILE A 345 -13.91 1.27 7.49
CA ILE A 345 -15.15 0.47 7.61
C ILE A 345 -15.25 -0.34 8.91
N GLY A 346 -14.25 -0.27 9.80
CA GLY A 346 -14.24 -1.04 11.05
C GLY A 346 -13.65 -2.45 10.95
N ALA A 347 -12.91 -2.78 9.89
CA ALA A 347 -12.32 -4.10 9.69
C ALA A 347 -11.38 -4.51 10.83
N ARG A 348 -10.45 -3.61 11.20
CA ARG A 348 -9.56 -3.84 12.36
C ARG A 348 -10.33 -3.83 13.67
N ALA A 349 -11.32 -2.93 13.81
CA ALA A 349 -12.15 -2.86 15.00
C ALA A 349 -12.88 -4.17 15.28
N ALA A 350 -13.44 -4.81 14.24
CA ALA A 350 -14.07 -6.12 14.32
C ALA A 350 -13.09 -7.17 14.85
N VAL A 351 -11.89 -7.28 14.28
CA VAL A 351 -10.84 -8.24 14.71
C VAL A 351 -10.34 -7.94 16.13
N LEU A 352 -10.18 -6.66 16.49
CA LEU A 352 -9.69 -6.24 17.80
C LEU A 352 -10.74 -6.40 18.90
N SER A 353 -12.03 -6.43 18.56
CA SER A 353 -13.13 -6.55 19.51
C SER A 353 -13.03 -7.81 20.38
N GLU A 354 -12.46 -8.90 19.86
CA GLU A 354 -12.27 -10.15 20.61
C GLU A 354 -11.15 -10.07 21.67
N GLN A 355 -10.29 -9.05 21.58
CA GLN A 355 -9.07 -8.93 22.38
C GLN A 355 -9.16 -7.88 23.49
N VAL A 356 -10.24 -7.10 23.53
CA VAL A 356 -10.41 -5.94 24.42
C VAL A 356 -11.77 -5.95 25.10
N ALA A 357 -11.89 -5.21 26.22
CA ALA A 357 -13.16 -5.09 26.93
C ALA A 357 -14.17 -4.28 26.14
N THR A 358 -13.73 -3.14 25.56
CA THR A 358 -14.54 -2.34 24.64
C THR A 358 -13.65 -1.64 23.62
N ILE A 359 -14.21 -1.36 22.46
CA ILE A 359 -13.61 -0.50 21.44
C ILE A 359 -14.54 0.69 21.14
N VAL A 360 -13.95 1.88 21.03
CA VAL A 360 -14.63 3.06 20.46
C VAL A 360 -13.89 3.44 19.19
N ALA A 361 -14.59 3.41 18.07
CA ALA A 361 -14.04 3.62 16.74
C ALA A 361 -14.58 4.94 16.16
N VAL A 362 -13.70 5.86 15.75
CA VAL A 362 -14.06 7.21 15.28
C VAL A 362 -13.63 7.41 13.83
N GLU A 363 -14.59 7.64 12.93
CA GLU A 363 -14.37 7.88 11.50
C GLU A 363 -14.91 9.25 11.07
N GLU A 364 -14.18 9.92 10.18
CA GLU A 364 -14.53 11.25 9.66
C GLU A 364 -15.23 11.17 8.30
N ALA A 365 -14.86 10.20 7.47
CA ALA A 365 -15.40 10.05 6.13
C ALA A 365 -16.79 9.39 6.15
N GLU A 366 -17.76 10.00 5.48
CA GLU A 366 -19.17 9.61 5.56
C GLU A 366 -19.44 8.16 5.13
N LEU A 367 -18.96 7.74 3.95
CA LEU A 367 -19.18 6.37 3.46
C LEU A 367 -18.48 5.31 4.35
N PRO A 368 -17.18 5.44 4.69
CA PRO A 368 -16.56 4.54 5.65
C PRO A 368 -17.26 4.53 7.01
N ALA A 369 -17.71 5.67 7.54
CA ALA A 369 -18.42 5.75 8.81
C ALA A 369 -19.80 5.06 8.77
N ALA A 370 -20.51 5.12 7.65
CA ALA A 370 -21.75 4.38 7.46
C ALA A 370 -21.50 2.86 7.48
N ALA A 371 -20.42 2.39 6.82
CA ALA A 371 -20.03 0.99 6.87
C ALA A 371 -19.58 0.57 8.27
N LEU A 372 -18.79 1.41 8.94
CA LEU A 372 -18.37 1.21 10.34
C LEU A 372 -19.57 0.99 11.25
N GLN A 373 -20.60 1.83 11.13
CA GLN A 373 -21.79 1.72 11.96
C GLN A 373 -22.54 0.40 11.71
N ALA A 374 -22.72 0.00 10.45
CA ALA A 374 -23.38 -1.25 10.10
C ALA A 374 -22.56 -2.47 10.56
N ASN A 375 -21.24 -2.45 10.33
CA ASN A 375 -20.35 -3.56 10.66
C ASN A 375 -20.19 -3.77 12.16
N LEU A 376 -20.22 -2.71 12.96
CA LEU A 376 -20.05 -2.81 14.41
C LEU A 376 -21.39 -2.99 15.16
N GLU A 377 -22.54 -2.98 14.49
CA GLU A 377 -23.86 -3.11 15.13
C GLU A 377 -24.03 -4.43 15.89
N GLU A 378 -23.42 -5.52 15.39
CA GLU A 378 -23.51 -6.85 16.00
C GLU A 378 -22.53 -7.06 17.17
N PHE A 379 -21.64 -6.09 17.43
CA PHE A 379 -20.60 -6.20 18.45
C PHE A 379 -21.04 -5.49 19.73
N ASP A 380 -21.42 -6.25 20.75
CA ASP A 380 -21.88 -5.74 22.06
C ASP A 380 -20.84 -4.85 22.78
N ASN A 381 -19.56 -4.93 22.38
CA ASN A 381 -18.45 -4.20 22.98
C ASN A 381 -17.82 -3.16 22.06
N ALA A 382 -18.46 -2.81 20.93
CA ALA A 382 -17.93 -1.84 19.97
C ALA A 382 -18.88 -0.67 19.73
N ASP A 383 -18.38 0.56 19.87
CA ASP A 383 -19.13 1.80 19.59
C ASP A 383 -18.55 2.50 18.35
N ALA A 384 -19.39 2.71 17.34
CA ALA A 384 -19.07 3.49 16.15
C ALA A 384 -19.43 4.98 16.31
N TRP A 385 -18.51 5.89 15.97
CA TRP A 385 -18.72 7.34 15.99
C TRP A 385 -18.35 7.97 14.65
N HIS A 386 -19.26 8.79 14.11
CA HIS A 386 -19.03 9.59 12.91
C HIS A 386 -18.84 11.07 13.27
N GLY A 387 -17.77 11.69 12.74
CA GLY A 387 -17.60 13.13 12.66
C GLY A 387 -16.16 13.59 12.85
N GLU A 388 -15.90 14.88 12.62
CA GLU A 388 -14.57 15.48 12.73
C GLU A 388 -13.80 15.06 13.99
N MET A 389 -12.53 14.70 13.82
CA MET A 389 -11.72 14.00 14.81
C MET A 389 -11.57 14.82 16.10
N LEU A 390 -11.02 16.04 16.02
CA LEU A 390 -10.80 16.85 17.21
C LEU A 390 -12.11 17.20 17.96
N PRO A 391 -13.21 17.63 17.31
CA PRO A 391 -14.50 17.80 17.99
C PRO A 391 -15.02 16.53 18.68
N THR A 392 -14.97 15.37 18.00
CA THR A 392 -15.47 14.09 18.52
C THR A 392 -14.66 13.62 19.72
N ILE A 393 -13.33 13.66 19.65
CA ILE A 393 -12.46 13.27 20.76
C ILE A 393 -12.67 14.19 21.98
N ARG A 394 -12.91 15.48 21.77
CA ARG A 394 -13.29 16.39 22.86
C ARG A 394 -14.65 16.04 23.47
N LYS A 395 -15.62 15.52 22.70
CA LYS A 395 -16.91 15.03 23.23
C LYS A 395 -16.71 13.78 24.07
N LEU A 396 -15.97 12.79 23.57
CA LEU A 396 -15.64 11.55 24.31
C LEU A 396 -14.95 11.87 25.65
N ARG A 397 -13.97 12.78 25.65
CA ARG A 397 -13.33 13.23 26.89
C ARG A 397 -14.31 13.88 27.88
N ARG A 398 -15.24 14.72 27.40
CA ARG A 398 -16.27 15.35 28.26
C ARG A 398 -17.27 14.32 28.80
N GLY A 399 -17.57 13.29 28.01
CA GLY A 399 -18.36 12.12 28.40
C GLY A 399 -17.66 11.21 29.41
N ARG A 400 -16.39 11.49 29.77
CA ARG A 400 -15.58 10.71 30.70
C ARG A 400 -15.36 9.25 30.27
N TYR A 401 -15.30 9.02 28.96
CA TYR A 401 -14.78 7.76 28.43
C TYR A 401 -13.34 7.56 28.92
N HIS A 402 -13.00 6.33 29.29
CA HIS A 402 -11.67 5.90 29.71
C HIS A 402 -11.09 4.98 28.63
N PHE A 403 -9.82 5.19 28.29
CA PHE A 403 -9.10 4.37 27.31
C PHE A 403 -7.71 4.04 27.85
N ASP A 404 -7.32 2.77 27.74
CA ASP A 404 -6.00 2.30 28.15
C ASP A 404 -4.98 2.42 27.01
N ALA A 405 -5.45 2.24 25.78
CA ALA A 405 -4.67 2.31 24.55
C ALA A 405 -5.41 3.05 23.42
N ALA A 406 -4.64 3.54 22.43
CA ALA A 406 -5.19 4.10 21.20
C ALA A 406 -4.48 3.55 19.96
N LEU A 407 -5.24 3.30 18.90
CA LEU A 407 -4.75 2.96 17.56
C LEU A 407 -5.08 4.11 16.60
N LEU A 408 -4.08 4.60 15.87
CA LEU A 408 -4.23 5.72 14.94
C LEU A 408 -3.87 5.25 13.53
N ALA A 409 -4.81 5.33 12.58
CA ALA A 409 -4.60 4.93 11.18
C ALA A 409 -5.04 6.02 10.19
N PRO A 410 -4.44 7.23 10.23
CA PRO A 410 -4.91 8.37 9.45
C PRO A 410 -4.85 8.12 7.93
N PRO A 411 -5.83 8.64 7.14
CA PRO A 411 -5.92 8.42 5.69
C PRO A 411 -4.89 9.21 4.84
N GLY A 412 -3.76 9.61 5.44
CA GLY A 412 -2.76 10.48 4.83
C GLY A 412 -2.63 11.85 5.52
N GLY A 413 -1.94 12.81 4.89
CA GLY A 413 -1.80 14.19 5.40
C GLY A 413 -0.90 14.41 6.62
N GLN A 414 -1.29 15.31 7.54
CA GLN A 414 -0.62 15.55 8.82
C GLN A 414 -1.64 15.34 9.93
N ILE A 415 -1.24 14.67 11.02
CA ILE A 415 -2.06 14.58 12.23
C ILE A 415 -1.92 15.91 13.00
N GLU A 416 -3.04 16.51 13.39
CA GLU A 416 -3.03 17.75 14.17
C GLU A 416 -2.34 17.51 15.52
N PRO A 417 -1.31 18.31 15.89
CA PRO A 417 -0.60 18.13 17.16
C PRO A 417 -1.54 18.20 18.38
N GLU A 418 -2.65 18.94 18.30
CA GLU A 418 -3.64 19.00 19.38
C GLU A 418 -4.24 17.63 19.70
N LEU A 419 -4.34 16.72 18.73
CA LEU A 419 -4.86 15.37 18.97
C LEU A 419 -4.00 14.64 20.01
N PHE A 420 -2.68 14.69 19.88
CA PHE A 420 -1.75 14.08 20.85
C PHE A 420 -1.92 14.68 22.25
N SER A 421 -2.13 15.99 22.34
CA SER A 421 -2.45 16.65 23.62
C SER A 421 -3.78 16.17 24.22
N LEU A 422 -4.78 15.85 23.39
CA LEU A 422 -6.04 15.27 23.86
C LEU A 422 -5.84 13.86 24.40
N LEU A 423 -5.14 12.99 23.67
CA LEU A 423 -4.83 11.61 24.09
C LEU A 423 -4.07 11.60 25.44
N THR A 424 -3.09 12.51 25.58
CA THR A 424 -2.34 12.72 26.81
C THR A 424 -3.23 13.13 27.98
N ARG A 425 -4.16 14.08 27.76
CA ARG A 425 -5.13 14.53 28.76
C ARG A 425 -6.14 13.44 29.13
N MET A 426 -6.43 12.53 28.21
CA MET A 426 -7.27 11.34 28.44
C MET A 426 -6.54 10.21 29.18
N ARG A 427 -5.25 10.40 29.51
CA ARG A 427 -4.43 9.45 30.27
C ARG A 427 -4.16 8.12 29.57
N ILE A 428 -4.24 8.11 28.24
CA ILE A 428 -3.91 6.94 27.41
C ILE A 428 -2.43 6.59 27.61
N ARG A 429 -2.12 5.33 27.94
CA ARG A 429 -0.75 4.94 28.34
C ARG A 429 0.11 4.54 27.15
N ARG A 430 -0.51 3.90 26.17
CA ARG A 430 0.14 3.37 24.96
C ARG A 430 -0.66 3.80 23.75
N CYS A 431 0.01 4.24 22.69
CA CYS A 431 -0.65 4.46 21.42
C CYS A 431 0.19 3.89 20.27
N ALA A 432 -0.49 3.32 19.27
CA ALA A 432 0.14 2.81 18.06
C ALA A 432 -0.29 3.65 16.87
N LEU A 433 0.67 4.03 16.04
CA LEU A 433 0.45 4.70 14.77
C LEU A 433 0.71 3.73 13.62
N ILE A 434 -0.27 3.58 12.73
CA ILE A 434 -0.12 2.88 11.45
C ILE A 434 0.19 3.91 10.36
N THR A 435 1.31 3.72 9.64
CA THR A 435 1.66 4.52 8.44
C THR A 435 2.46 3.73 7.44
N ASP A 436 2.26 3.96 6.16
CA ASP A 436 3.21 3.63 5.08
C ASP A 436 4.22 4.77 4.80
N GLU A 437 4.10 5.92 5.46
CA GLU A 437 4.95 7.10 5.27
C GLU A 437 5.97 7.28 6.40
N PRO A 438 7.27 7.00 6.19
CA PRO A 438 8.30 7.18 7.21
C PRO A 438 8.42 8.63 7.70
N ALA A 439 8.14 9.61 6.83
CA ALA A 439 8.14 11.03 7.19
C ALA A 439 6.99 11.40 8.14
N ARG A 440 5.84 10.72 8.05
CA ARG A 440 4.75 10.89 9.02
C ARG A 440 5.15 10.35 10.38
N LEU A 441 5.77 9.17 10.41
CA LEU A 441 6.29 8.60 11.65
C LEU A 441 7.29 9.56 12.33
N ALA A 442 8.19 10.17 11.56
CA ALA A 442 9.12 11.18 12.07
C ALA A 442 8.42 12.40 12.71
N ARG A 443 7.40 12.94 12.05
CA ARG A 443 6.60 14.07 12.59
C ARG A 443 5.82 13.67 13.84
N ALA A 444 5.20 12.49 13.82
CA ALA A 444 4.47 11.97 14.97
C ALA A 444 5.39 11.74 16.17
N LEU A 445 6.59 11.19 15.95
CA LEU A 445 7.62 11.04 16.98
C LEU A 445 7.92 12.37 17.66
N ALA A 446 8.19 13.43 16.88
CA ALA A 446 8.48 14.74 17.44
C ALA A 446 7.31 15.28 18.30
N ALA A 447 6.08 15.24 17.77
CA ALA A 447 4.91 15.77 18.47
C ALA A 447 4.54 14.96 19.74
N LEU A 448 4.64 13.63 19.68
CA LEU A 448 4.36 12.76 20.83
C LEU A 448 5.44 12.88 21.91
N GLU A 449 6.71 13.08 21.54
CA GLU A 449 7.77 13.35 22.53
C GLU A 449 7.54 14.65 23.32
N GLU A 450 7.03 15.70 22.67
CA GLU A 450 6.64 16.97 23.32
C GLU A 450 5.51 16.78 24.34
N GLU A 451 4.59 15.86 24.06
CA GLU A 451 3.48 15.48 24.95
C GLU A 451 3.86 14.42 26.01
N GLY A 452 5.14 14.04 26.08
CA GLY A 452 5.66 13.15 27.12
C GLY A 452 5.62 11.66 26.80
N TYR A 453 5.46 11.29 25.53
CA TYR A 453 5.63 9.92 25.06
C TYR A 453 7.09 9.66 24.63
N HIS A 454 7.40 8.40 24.37
CA HIS A 454 8.61 7.98 23.68
C HIS A 454 8.29 6.82 22.74
N LEU A 455 8.99 6.73 21.62
CA LEU A 455 8.89 5.58 20.72
C LEU A 455 9.49 4.35 21.41
N ALA A 456 8.68 3.31 21.57
CA ALA A 456 9.03 2.07 22.26
C ALA A 456 9.43 0.97 21.27
N ALA A 457 8.71 0.85 20.14
CA ALA A 457 8.95 -0.17 19.13
C ALA A 457 8.33 0.21 17.77
N VAL A 458 8.89 -0.33 16.69
CA VAL A 458 8.37 -0.22 15.32
C VAL A 458 8.38 -1.60 14.68
N GLN A 459 7.20 -2.05 14.23
CA GLN A 459 7.02 -3.28 13.47
C GLN A 459 6.68 -2.93 12.02
N PRO A 460 7.62 -3.11 11.07
CA PRO A 460 7.29 -3.05 9.65
C PRO A 460 6.50 -4.29 9.22
N VAL A 461 5.51 -4.10 8.35
CA VAL A 461 4.69 -5.13 7.74
C VAL A 461 4.73 -4.93 6.23
N ASP A 462 4.97 -6.00 5.49
CA ASP A 462 5.01 -5.95 4.04
C ASP A 462 3.61 -6.06 3.43
N LEU A 463 2.96 -4.92 3.23
CA LEU A 463 1.72 -4.78 2.44
C LEU A 463 1.96 -4.35 0.99
N GLN A 464 3.23 -4.21 0.61
CA GLN A 464 3.63 -3.77 -0.73
C GLN A 464 4.80 -4.64 -1.25
N PRO A 465 4.61 -5.98 -1.38
CA PRO A 465 5.58 -6.83 -2.05
C PRO A 465 6.01 -6.26 -3.40
N HIS A 466 7.29 -6.46 -3.75
CA HIS A 466 7.92 -5.95 -4.97
C HIS A 466 7.98 -4.41 -5.08
N GLN A 467 7.74 -3.69 -3.99
CA GLN A 467 7.94 -2.25 -3.86
C GLN A 467 8.82 -1.93 -2.63
N PRO A 468 9.47 -0.76 -2.57
CA PRO A 468 10.30 -0.35 -1.43
C PRO A 468 9.53 -0.02 -0.16
N GLY A 469 8.21 0.19 -0.26
CA GLY A 469 7.35 0.60 0.84
C GLY A 469 7.15 -0.50 1.88
N SER A 470 6.83 -0.09 3.11
CA SER A 470 6.35 -0.98 4.16
C SER A 470 5.36 -0.21 5.02
N THR A 471 4.33 -0.89 5.51
CA THR A 471 3.42 -0.31 6.49
C THR A 471 4.03 -0.49 7.87
N LEU A 472 4.14 0.58 8.63
CA LEU A 472 4.78 0.62 9.94
C LEU A 472 3.69 0.70 11.00
N VAL A 473 3.76 -0.19 11.99
CA VAL A 473 3.02 -0.06 13.24
C VAL A 473 4.02 0.39 14.31
N ALA A 474 3.89 1.63 14.78
CA ALA A 474 4.83 2.24 15.71
C ALA A 474 4.17 2.52 17.05
N ARG A 475 4.67 1.89 18.13
CA ARG A 475 4.16 2.07 19.49
C ARG A 475 4.90 3.17 20.22
N PHE A 476 4.12 4.02 20.87
CA PHE A 476 4.59 5.07 21.75
C PHE A 476 4.05 4.85 23.17
N ASP A 477 4.95 4.95 24.14
CA ASP A 477 4.65 4.78 25.55
C ASP A 477 4.76 6.11 26.28
N ARG A 478 3.76 6.39 27.11
CA ARG A 478 3.79 7.56 27.98
C ARG A 478 4.86 7.36 29.07
N LYS A 479 5.65 8.41 29.32
CA LYS A 479 6.66 8.44 30.40
C LYS A 479 6.04 8.50 31.79
#